data_AF-A0A538FQK1-F1
#
_entry.id   AF-A0A538FQK1-F1
#
_cell.length_a   1.000
_cell.length_b   1.000
_cell.length_c   1.000
_cell.angle_alpha   90.00
_cell.angle_beta   90.00
_cell.angle_gamma   90.00
#
_symmetry.space_group_name_H-M   'P 1'
#
loop_
_entity.id
_entity.type
_entity.pdbx_description
1 polymer ?
#
loop_
_entity_poly.entity_id
_entity_poly.type
_entity_poly.pdbx_seq_one_letter_code
_entity_poly.pdbx_strand_id
1 'polypeptide(L)'
;MSTSPENIRVADRLVIAISRWLTQHISDADLRGELEAVELVGLTPTQAEAVLELQNELDVGTDRPALEMIAREALEAVALCD
;
A
#
# COMPACT_ATOMS: atom_id res chain seq x y z
N MET A 1 15.37 0.14 16.78
CA MET A 1 13.92 0.10 16.57
C MET A 1 13.55 -1.37 16.46
N SER A 2 12.72 -1.90 17.35
CA SER A 2 12.24 -3.28 17.24
C SER A 2 11.05 -3.26 16.31
N THR A 3 11.25 -3.63 15.04
CA THR A 3 10.14 -3.95 14.14
C THR A 3 9.50 -5.23 14.66
N SER A 4 8.42 -5.07 15.41
CA SER A 4 7.64 -6.20 15.92
C SER A 4 7.24 -7.10 14.76
N PRO A 5 7.22 -8.43 14.94
CA PRO A 5 6.88 -9.38 13.87
C PRO A 5 5.47 -9.18 13.27
N GLU A 6 4.59 -8.44 13.96
CA GLU A 6 3.31 -8.00 13.42
C GLU A 6 3.46 -6.94 12.31
N ASN A 7 4.36 -5.97 12.48
CA ASN A 7 4.61 -4.90 11.50
C ASN A 7 5.15 -5.47 10.19
N ILE A 8 6.04 -6.45 10.28
CA ILE A 8 6.60 -7.14 9.11
C ILE A 8 5.49 -7.83 8.31
N ARG A 9 4.54 -8.48 8.99
CA ARG A 9 3.41 -9.17 8.32
C ARG A 9 2.46 -8.20 7.64
N VAL A 10 2.25 -7.03 8.23
CA VAL A 10 1.42 -5.97 7.65
C VAL A 10 2.08 -5.41 6.38
N ALA A 11 3.37 -5.06 6.46
CA ALA A 11 4.13 -4.57 5.31
C ALA A 11 4.18 -5.60 4.17
N ASP A 12 4.43 -6.89 4.46
CA ASP A 12 4.44 -7.96 3.46
C ASP A 12 3.09 -8.09 2.72
N ARG A 13 1.98 -7.97 3.46
CA ARG A 13 0.64 -8.03 2.84
C ARG A 13 0.41 -6.87 1.88
N LEU A 14 0.82 -5.65 2.27
CA LEU A 14 0.72 -4.47 1.42
C LEU A 14 1.59 -4.60 0.17
N VAL A 15 2.83 -5.07 0.31
CA VAL A 15 3.75 -5.35 -0.81
C VAL A 15 3.09 -6.29 -1.81
N ILE A 16 2.48 -7.39 -1.34
CA ILE A 16 1.82 -8.37 -2.20
C ILE A 16 0.61 -7.76 -2.91
N ALA A 17 -0.26 -7.05 -2.21
CA ALA A 17 -1.47 -6.45 -2.78
C ALA A 17 -1.12 -5.43 -3.87
N ILE A 18 -0.22 -4.51 -3.57
CA ILE A 18 0.21 -3.45 -4.50
C ILE A 18 0.90 -4.07 -5.72
N SER A 19 1.78 -5.06 -5.53
CA SER A 19 2.47 -5.76 -6.63
C SER A 19 1.48 -6.47 -7.55
N ARG A 20 0.47 -7.15 -6.99
CA ARG A 20 -0.57 -7.83 -7.78
C ARG A 20 -1.42 -6.84 -8.58
N TRP A 21 -1.69 -5.67 -8.02
CA TRP A 21 -2.44 -4.64 -8.73
C TRP A 21 -1.63 -4.00 -9.87
N LEU A 22 -0.35 -3.69 -9.63
CA LEU A 22 0.57 -3.16 -10.65
C LEU A 22 0.75 -4.12 -11.83
N THR A 23 0.68 -5.42 -11.57
CA THR A 23 0.75 -6.48 -12.58
C THR A 23 -0.62 -6.88 -13.16
N GLN A 24 -1.67 -6.11 -12.85
CA GLN A 24 -3.05 -6.31 -13.35
C GLN A 24 -3.68 -7.66 -12.97
N HIS A 25 -3.22 -8.28 -11.89
CA HIS A 25 -3.83 -9.50 -11.35
C HIS A 25 -5.05 -9.24 -10.46
N ILE A 26 -5.24 -8.01 -9.97
CA ILE A 26 -6.40 -7.59 -9.18
C ILE A 26 -6.87 -6.21 -9.64
N SER A 27 -8.16 -5.90 -9.43
CA SER A 27 -8.77 -4.63 -9.81
C SER A 27 -8.52 -3.53 -8.77
N ASP A 28 -8.86 -2.29 -9.12
CA ASP A 28 -8.78 -1.14 -8.20
C ASP A 28 -9.67 -1.33 -6.96
N ALA A 29 -10.83 -1.99 -7.13
CA ALA A 29 -11.72 -2.33 -6.01
C ALA A 29 -11.12 -3.40 -5.09
N ASP A 30 -10.45 -4.40 -5.67
CA ASP A 30 -9.75 -5.42 -4.87
C ASP A 30 -8.58 -4.81 -4.11
N LEU A 31 -7.79 -3.94 -4.74
CA LEU A 31 -6.71 -3.22 -4.08
C LEU A 31 -7.25 -2.39 -2.92
N ARG A 32 -8.32 -1.61 -3.12
CA ARG A 32 -8.96 -0.82 -2.06
C ARG A 32 -9.33 -1.72 -0.86
N GLY A 33 -9.97 -2.85 -1.11
CA GLY A 33 -10.35 -3.78 -0.04
C GLY A 33 -9.16 -4.35 0.74
N GLU A 34 -8.04 -4.64 0.07
CA GLU A 34 -6.81 -5.08 0.74
C GLU A 34 -6.18 -3.96 1.59
N LEU A 35 -6.17 -2.72 1.10
CA LEU A 35 -5.64 -1.58 1.84
C LEU A 35 -6.49 -1.23 3.06
N GLU A 36 -7.82 -1.27 2.95
CA GLU A 36 -8.75 -1.04 4.06
C GLU A 36 -8.68 -2.14 5.15
N ALA A 37 -8.33 -3.36 4.75
CA ALA A 37 -8.21 -4.50 5.67
C ALA A 37 -6.92 -4.51 6.50
N VAL A 38 -6.06 -3.50 6.35
CA VAL A 38 -4.79 -3.37 7.05
C VAL A 38 -4.90 -2.34 8.19
N GLU A 39 -4.48 -2.73 9.39
CA GLU A 39 -4.33 -1.81 10.51
C GLU A 39 -3.02 -1.00 10.37
N LEU A 40 -3.15 0.29 10.09
CA LEU A 40 -1.99 1.20 9.89
C LEU A 40 -1.14 1.42 11.15
N VAL A 41 -1.63 1.03 12.34
CA VAL A 41 -0.90 1.17 13.62
C VAL A 41 0.42 0.39 13.63
N GLY A 42 0.53 -0.66 12.81
CA GLY A 42 1.75 -1.44 12.62
C GLY A 42 2.73 -0.87 11.60
N LEU A 43 2.44 0.29 11.01
CA LEU A 43 3.30 0.94 10.03
C LEU A 43 4.08 2.08 10.67
N THR A 44 5.26 2.38 10.10
CA THR A 44 5.93 3.65 10.40
C THR A 44 5.09 4.82 9.85
N PRO A 45 5.27 6.06 10.36
CA PRO A 45 4.51 7.20 9.85
C PRO A 45 4.61 7.38 8.33
N THR A 46 5.81 7.19 7.76
CA THR A 46 6.05 7.29 6.31
C THR A 46 5.33 6.19 5.53
N GLN A 47 5.35 4.96 6.03
CA GLN A 47 4.61 3.86 5.40
C GLN A 47 3.10 4.08 5.46
N ALA A 48 2.59 4.53 6.61
CA ALA A 48 1.17 4.81 6.80
C ALA A 48 0.70 5.95 5.88
N GLU A 49 1.49 7.02 5.77
CA GLU A 49 1.21 8.15 4.88
C GLU A 49 1.11 7.71 3.42
N ALA A 50 2.07 6.93 2.92
CA ALA A 50 2.06 6.46 1.54
C ALA A 50 0.87 5.51 1.23
N VAL A 51 0.46 4.68 2.20
CA VAL A 51 -0.72 3.82 2.06
C VAL A 51 -2.00 4.65 2.05
N LEU A 52 -2.11 5.67 2.92
CA LEU A 52 -3.26 6.57 2.97
C LEU A 52 -3.38 7.42 1.70
N GLU A 53 -2.26 7.87 1.13
CA GLU A 53 -2.23 8.57 -0.14
C GLU A 53 -2.77 7.67 -1.27
N LEU A 54 -2.27 6.43 -1.37
CA LEU A 54 -2.77 5.48 -2.36
C LEU A 54 -4.27 5.19 -2.19
N GLN A 55 -4.77 5.04 -0.97
CA GLN A 55 -6.20 4.88 -0.68
C GLN A 55 -7.01 6.09 -1.16
N ASN A 56 -6.56 7.30 -0.85
CA ASN A 56 -7.23 8.53 -1.27
C ASN A 56 -7.33 8.64 -2.80
N GLU A 57 -6.24 8.32 -3.50
CA GLU A 57 -6.17 8.42 -4.96
C GLU A 57 -7.05 7.36 -5.67
N LEU A 58 -7.19 6.18 -5.07
CA LEU A 58 -8.19 5.19 -5.48
C LEU A 58 -9.62 5.71 -5.31
N ASP A 59 -9.90 6.44 -4.23
CA ASP A 59 -11.26 6.92 -3.91
C ASP A 59 -11.70 8.09 -4.78
N VAL A 60 -10.78 9.02 -5.08
CA VAL A 60 -11.08 10.16 -5.97
C VAL A 60 -11.08 9.77 -7.45
N GLY A 61 -10.68 8.54 -7.78
CA GLY A 61 -10.73 8.00 -9.14
C GLY A 61 -9.64 8.57 -10.05
N THR A 62 -8.42 8.71 -9.52
CA THR A 62 -7.25 9.19 -10.25
C THR A 62 -6.99 8.36 -11.50
N ASP A 63 -6.47 8.99 -12.56
CA ASP A 63 -6.17 8.29 -13.80
C ASP A 63 -5.13 7.18 -13.59
N ARG A 64 -5.25 6.12 -14.38
CA ARG A 64 -4.45 4.90 -14.20
C ARG A 64 -2.93 5.16 -14.20
N PRO A 65 -2.35 5.94 -15.14
CA PRO A 65 -0.92 6.28 -15.10
C PRO A 65 -0.48 6.96 -13.80
N ALA A 66 -1.20 7.98 -13.34
CA ALA A 66 -0.87 8.68 -12.10
C ALA A 66 -1.04 7.75 -10.88
N LEU A 67 -2.10 6.97 -10.84
CA LEU A 67 -2.33 6.01 -9.77
C LEU A 67 -1.23 4.92 -9.71
N GLU A 68 -0.75 4.46 -10.86
CA GLU A 68 0.37 3.50 -10.89
C GLU A 68 1.70 4.10 -10.44
N MET A 69 1.92 5.41 -10.60
CA MET A 69 3.09 6.09 -10.04
C MET A 69 3.02 6.07 -8.51
N ILE A 70 1.88 6.50 -7.95
CA ILE A 70 1.65 6.56 -6.50
C ILE A 70 1.71 5.16 -5.88
N ALA A 71 1.16 4.15 -6.56
CA ALA A 71 1.28 2.76 -6.12
C ALA A 71 2.74 2.27 -6.08
N ARG A 72 3.61 2.72 -7.00
CA ARG A 72 5.05 2.37 -6.96
C ARG A 72 5.77 3.08 -5.81
N GLU A 73 5.44 4.34 -5.54
CA GLU A 73 5.98 5.08 -4.40
C GLU A 73 5.55 4.46 -3.07
N ALA A 74 4.26 4.09 -2.94
CA ALA A 74 3.76 3.37 -1.78
C ALA A 74 4.44 2.01 -1.60
N LEU A 75 4.62 1.25 -2.70
CA LEU A 75 5.37 -0.02 -2.68
C LEU A 75 6.80 0.17 -2.19
N GLU A 76 7.50 1.21 -2.67
CA GLU A 76 8.86 1.52 -2.24
C GLU A 76 8.90 1.85 -0.74
N ALA A 77 7.98 2.69 -0.26
CA ALA A 77 7.90 3.06 1.15
C ALA A 77 7.66 1.85 2.06
N VAL A 78 6.76 0.94 1.69
CA VAL A 78 6.46 -0.25 2.52
C VAL A 78 7.48 -1.37 2.38
N ALA A 79 8.20 -1.46 1.26
CA ALA A 79 9.19 -2.50 1.02
C ALA A 79 10.60 -2.16 1.51
N LEU A 80 10.97 -0.86 1.54
CA LEU A 80 12.35 -0.43 1.75
C LEU A 80 12.58 0.45 2.99
N CYS A 81 11.55 1.10 3.55
CA CYS A 81 11.73 1.90 4.76
C CYS A 81 11.57 1.04 6.03
N ASP A 82 12.66 0.95 6.81
CA ASP A 82 12.77 0.35 8.16
C ASP A 82 12.87 1.46 9.23
#